data_AF-A0A0S8KCX1-F1
#
_entry.id   AF-A0A0S8KCX1-F1
#
_cell.length_a   1.000
_cell.length_b   1.000
_cell.length_c   1.000
_cell.angle_alpha   90.00
_cell.angle_beta   90.00
_cell.angle_gamma   90.00
#
_symmetry.space_group_name_H-M   'P 1'
#
loop_
_entity.id
_entity.type
_entity.pdbx_description
1 polymer ?
#
loop_
_entity_poly.entity_id
_entity_poly.type
_entity_poly.pdbx_seq_one_letter_code
_entity_poly.pdbx_strand_id
1 'polypeptide(L)'
;MGEWHMSQPDTKALTEELEHFRQEKEKVRKLVGQIGGKATAKRDRAINVVFVIAIVTLFSLDFSRHLFGLDIPLAPLFSIELGLLLVSVKIIWMIHREMKVEHFQFWILNSIEFRLNDISKRMRQIEEHLN
;
A
#
# COMPACT_ATOMS: atom_id res chain seq x y z
N MET A 1 -36.52 33.51 34.87
CA MET A 1 -36.09 33.00 33.56
C MET A 1 -34.64 33.43 33.38
N GLY A 2 -33.70 32.51 33.62
CA GLY A 2 -32.27 32.79 33.44
C GLY A 2 -31.92 32.55 31.98
N GLU A 3 -31.63 33.63 31.25
CA GLU A 3 -31.12 33.55 29.90
C GLU A 3 -29.70 32.98 29.94
N TRP A 4 -29.53 31.78 29.40
CA TRP A 4 -28.22 31.19 29.16
C TRP A 4 -27.52 32.00 28.07
N HIS A 5 -26.72 32.98 28.47
CA HIS A 5 -25.88 33.74 27.54
C HIS A 5 -24.72 32.83 27.13
N MET A 6 -24.91 32.04 26.07
CA MET A 6 -23.84 31.25 25.45
C MET A 6 -22.85 32.23 24.82
N SER A 7 -21.71 32.42 25.47
CA SER A 7 -20.65 33.32 25.01
C SER A 7 -20.20 32.92 23.60
N GLN A 8 -20.50 33.77 22.61
CA GLN A 8 -20.11 33.61 21.20
C GLN A 8 -18.60 33.37 20.91
N PRO A 9 -17.61 33.71 21.76
CA PRO A 9 -16.20 33.41 21.50
C PRO A 9 -15.89 31.91 21.40
N ASP A 10 -16.53 31.08 22.23
CA ASP A 10 -16.23 29.65 22.30
C ASP A 10 -16.61 28.92 21.02
N THR A 11 -17.77 29.26 20.45
CA THR A 11 -18.26 28.61 19.21
C THR A 11 -17.33 28.83 18.02
N LYS A 12 -16.68 29.99 17.93
CA LYS A 12 -15.72 30.27 16.85
C LYS A 12 -14.42 29.51 17.05
N ALA A 13 -13.87 29.49 18.27
CA ALA A 13 -12.68 28.72 18.61
C ALA A 13 -12.88 27.22 18.39
N LEU A 14 -14.03 26.67 18.82
CA LEU A 14 -14.42 25.28 18.58
C LEU A 14 -14.53 24.94 17.09
N THR A 15 -15.04 25.87 16.28
CA THR A 15 -15.17 25.65 14.82
C THR A 15 -13.79 25.61 14.16
N GLU A 16 -12.89 26.50 14.57
CA GLU A 16 -11.52 26.59 14.07
C GLU A 16 -10.69 25.36 14.47
N GLU A 17 -10.83 24.88 15.72
CA GLU A 17 -10.26 23.61 16.16
C GLU A 17 -10.80 22.42 15.35
N LEU A 18 -12.12 22.36 15.13
CA LEU A 18 -12.74 21.27 14.36
C LEU A 18 -12.23 21.24 12.92
N GLU A 19 -12.00 22.41 12.34
CA GLU A 19 -11.45 22.55 11.00
C GLU A 19 -9.99 22.12 10.94
N HIS A 20 -9.20 22.47 11.96
CA HIS A 20 -7.83 21.99 12.13
C HIS A 20 -7.78 20.45 12.27
N PHE A 21 -8.66 19.86 13.09
CA PHE A 21 -8.77 18.40 13.23
C PHE A 21 -9.12 17.71 11.91
N ARG A 22 -10.04 18.28 11.12
CA ARG A 22 -10.38 17.73 9.80
C ARG A 22 -9.18 17.76 8.86
N GLN A 23 -8.43 18.86 8.84
CA GLN A 23 -7.23 18.99 8.02
C GLN A 23 -6.14 17.98 8.42
N GLU A 24 -5.90 17.79 9.71
CA GLU A 24 -4.95 16.78 10.18
C GLU A 24 -5.40 15.37 9.83
N LYS A 25 -6.69 15.06 10.01
CA LYS A 25 -7.26 13.77 9.60
C LYS A 25 -7.08 13.51 8.11
N GLU A 26 -7.30 14.53 7.27
CA GLU A 26 -7.11 14.45 5.81
C GLU A 26 -5.64 14.18 5.45
N LYS A 27 -4.69 14.85 6.14
CA LYS A 27 -3.25 14.62 5.97
C LYS A 27 -2.87 13.20 6.35
N VAL A 28 -3.31 12.71 7.51
CA VAL A 28 -3.08 11.34 7.96
C VAL A 28 -3.64 10.34 6.96
N ARG A 29 -4.87 10.54 6.48
CA ARG A 29 -5.49 9.69 5.45
C ARG A 29 -4.68 9.68 4.15
N LYS A 30 -4.14 10.82 3.70
CA LYS A 30 -3.29 10.89 2.51
C LYS A 30 -1.98 10.14 2.71
N LEU A 31 -1.32 10.30 3.85
CA LEU A 31 -0.08 9.58 4.19
C LEU A 31 -0.33 8.06 4.23
N VAL A 32 -1.37 7.62 4.94
CA VAL A 32 -1.79 6.20 4.99
C VAL A 32 -2.12 5.67 3.59
N GLY A 33 -2.83 6.44 2.77
CA GLY A 33 -3.18 6.07 1.40
C GLY A 33 -2.00 6.01 0.43
N GLN A 34 -0.97 6.84 0.65
CA GLN A 34 0.29 6.80 -0.09
C GLN A 34 1.12 5.56 0.28
N ILE A 35 1.09 5.15 1.54
CA ILE A 35 1.79 3.95 2.02
C ILE A 35 1.05 2.67 1.58
N GLY A 36 -0.29 2.70 1.56
CA GLY A 36 -1.13 1.63 1.02
C GLY A 36 -1.13 1.49 -0.51
N GLY A 37 -0.25 2.21 -1.22
CA GLY A 37 0.04 1.93 -2.63
C GLY A 37 -0.96 2.45 -3.66
N LYS A 38 -1.91 3.34 -3.31
CA LYS A 38 -2.87 3.87 -4.31
C LYS A 38 -2.21 4.63 -5.46
N ALA A 39 -1.11 5.34 -5.18
CA ALA A 39 -0.35 6.06 -6.21
C ALA A 39 0.49 5.13 -7.09
N THR A 40 0.98 4.02 -6.54
CA THR A 40 1.85 3.08 -7.25
C THR A 40 1.08 2.00 -8.00
N ALA A 41 -0.17 1.68 -7.60
CA ALA A 41 -1.01 0.66 -8.23
C ALA A 41 -1.14 0.79 -9.76
N LYS A 42 -1.28 2.02 -10.29
CA LYS A 42 -1.32 2.26 -11.74
C LYS A 42 0.01 1.94 -12.42
N ARG A 43 1.13 2.34 -11.80
CA ARG A 43 2.48 2.08 -12.31
C ARG A 43 2.78 0.59 -12.31
N ASP A 44 2.33 -0.14 -11.30
CA ASP A 44 2.57 -1.58 -11.24
C ASP A 44 1.78 -2.33 -12.27
N ARG A 45 0.53 -1.91 -12.49
CA ARG A 45 -0.29 -2.49 -13.55
C ARG A 45 0.39 -2.29 -14.91
N ALA A 46 0.92 -1.09 -15.17
CA ALA A 46 1.69 -0.83 -16.37
C ALA A 46 2.95 -1.72 -16.47
N ILE A 47 3.75 -1.82 -15.41
CA ILE A 47 4.97 -2.66 -15.39
C ILE A 47 4.61 -4.14 -15.59
N ASN A 48 3.53 -4.61 -14.96
CA ASN A 48 3.07 -5.99 -15.11
C ASN A 48 2.62 -6.28 -16.55
N VAL A 49 1.88 -5.36 -17.17
CA VAL A 49 1.47 -5.48 -18.58
C VAL A 49 2.69 -5.52 -19.50
N VAL A 50 3.68 -4.65 -19.29
CA VAL A 50 4.92 -4.65 -20.07
C VAL A 50 5.66 -5.99 -19.95
N PHE A 51 5.78 -6.54 -18.74
CA PHE A 51 6.41 -7.86 -18.54
C PHE A 51 5.66 -8.98 -19.24
N VAL A 52 4.32 -8.99 -19.16
CA VAL A 52 3.49 -9.99 -19.86
C VAL A 52 3.67 -9.89 -21.36
N ILE A 53 3.64 -8.67 -21.93
CA ILE A 53 3.86 -8.46 -23.37
C ILE A 53 5.26 -8.94 -23.78
N ALA A 54 6.29 -8.65 -22.99
CA ALA A 54 7.66 -9.10 -23.27
C ALA A 54 7.79 -10.62 -23.28
N ILE A 55 7.21 -11.30 -22.29
CA ILE A 55 7.20 -12.78 -22.22
C ILE A 55 6.43 -13.37 -23.40
N VAL A 56 5.21 -12.88 -23.65
CA VAL A 56 4.38 -13.37 -24.77
C VAL A 56 5.08 -13.15 -26.10
N THR A 57 5.73 -12.00 -26.30
CA THR A 57 6.47 -11.72 -27.53
C THR A 57 7.64 -12.68 -27.71
N LEU A 58 8.44 -12.93 -26.66
CA LEU A 58 9.54 -13.90 -26.71
C LEU A 58 9.03 -15.30 -27.08
N PHE A 59 7.98 -15.78 -26.41
CA PHE A 59 7.37 -17.07 -26.69
C PHE A 59 6.76 -17.14 -28.11
N SER A 60 6.07 -16.08 -28.55
CA SER A 60 5.50 -16.03 -29.91
C SER A 60 6.57 -16.00 -30.99
N LEU A 61 7.72 -15.35 -30.77
CA LEU A 61 8.85 -15.38 -31.70
C LEU A 61 9.46 -16.78 -31.80
N ASP A 62 9.64 -17.45 -30.66
CA ASP A 62 10.15 -18.83 -30.62
C ASP A 62 9.19 -19.81 -31.32
N PHE A 63 7.89 -19.69 -31.02
CA PHE A 63 6.83 -20.49 -31.63
C PHE A 63 6.69 -20.22 -33.14
N SER A 64 6.76 -18.96 -33.56
CA SER A 64 6.68 -18.59 -34.98
C SER A 64 7.90 -19.09 -35.75
N ARG A 65 9.10 -19.06 -35.14
CA ARG A 65 10.28 -19.69 -35.73
C ARG A 65 10.09 -21.18 -35.94
N HIS A 66 9.59 -21.89 -34.93
CA HIS A 66 9.41 -23.34 -35.00
C HIS A 66 8.35 -23.75 -36.05
N LEU A 67 7.26 -22.98 -36.19
CA LEU A 67 6.18 -23.27 -37.14
C LEU A 67 6.43 -22.77 -38.56
N PHE A 68 7.03 -21.59 -38.73
CA PHE A 68 7.18 -20.92 -40.04
C PHE A 68 8.60 -21.00 -40.61
N GLY A 69 9.56 -21.59 -39.89
CA GLY A 69 10.94 -21.75 -40.38
C GLY A 69 11.69 -20.43 -40.58
N LEU A 70 11.25 -19.35 -39.92
CA LEU A 70 11.91 -18.05 -39.99
C LEU A 70 13.30 -18.14 -39.33
N ASP A 71 14.36 -17.92 -40.12
CA ASP A 71 15.74 -17.83 -39.64
C ASP A 71 15.96 -16.52 -38.85
N ILE A 72 15.46 -16.51 -37.63
CA ILE A 72 15.78 -15.48 -36.63
C ILE A 72 17.08 -15.92 -35.95
N PRO A 73 18.11 -15.06 -35.85
CA PRO A 73 19.46 -15.43 -35.38
C PRO A 73 19.57 -15.74 -33.87
N LEU A 74 18.46 -15.84 -33.14
CA LEU A 74 18.46 -16.13 -31.70
C LEU A 74 18.46 -17.63 -31.48
N ALA A 75 19.47 -18.22 -30.84
CA ALA A 75 19.47 -19.65 -30.54
C ALA A 75 18.27 -20.04 -29.64
N PRO A 76 17.56 -21.15 -29.88
CA PRO A 76 16.36 -21.52 -29.10
C PRO A 76 16.62 -21.64 -27.59
N LEU A 77 17.77 -22.20 -27.21
CA LEU A 77 18.19 -22.31 -25.81
C LEU A 77 18.37 -20.93 -25.16
N PHE A 78 18.91 -19.96 -25.90
CA PHE A 78 19.11 -18.60 -25.43
C PHE A 78 17.78 -17.87 -25.17
N SER A 79 16.75 -18.13 -25.99
CA SER A 79 15.39 -17.59 -25.80
C SER A 79 14.78 -18.06 -24.46
N ILE A 80 14.89 -19.35 -24.17
CA ILE A 80 14.37 -19.96 -22.94
C ILE A 80 15.13 -19.43 -21.71
N GLU A 81 16.46 -19.36 -21.78
CA GLU A 81 17.30 -18.79 -20.72
C GLU A 81 16.94 -17.33 -20.42
N LEU A 82 16.71 -16.54 -21.47
CA LEU A 82 16.29 -15.14 -21.35
C LEU A 82 14.88 -15.01 -20.74
N GLY A 83 13.96 -15.90 -21.11
CA GLY A 83 12.63 -16.00 -20.51
C GLY A 83 12.71 -16.32 -19.01
N LEU A 84 13.53 -17.30 -18.63
CA LEU A 84 13.75 -17.67 -17.23
C LEU A 84 14.36 -16.52 -16.41
N LEU A 85 15.31 -15.79 -17.00
CA LEU A 85 15.94 -14.62 -16.38
C LEU A 85 14.92 -13.50 -16.16
N LEU A 86 14.08 -13.20 -17.15
CA LEU A 86 13.02 -12.20 -17.04
C LEU A 86 12.00 -12.54 -15.94
N VAL A 87 11.57 -13.81 -15.86
CA VAL A 87 10.65 -14.26 -14.81
C VAL A 87 11.30 -14.15 -13.43
N SER A 88 12.57 -14.55 -13.29
CA SER A 88 13.31 -14.44 -12.02
C SER A 88 13.42 -12.99 -11.55
N VAL A 89 13.78 -12.07 -12.45
CA VAL A 89 13.83 -10.63 -12.15
C VAL A 89 12.45 -10.11 -11.73
N LYS A 90 11.37 -10.55 -12.40
CA LYS A 90 9.99 -10.15 -12.05
C LYS A 90 9.60 -10.59 -10.64
N ILE A 91 10.00 -11.79 -10.22
CA ILE A 91 9.73 -12.31 -8.88
C ILE A 91 10.50 -11.49 -7.83
N ILE A 92 11.79 -11.25 -8.02
CA ILE A 92 12.60 -10.42 -7.11
C ILE A 92 11.99 -9.02 -6.99
N TRP A 93 11.57 -8.44 -8.12
CA TRP A 93 10.93 -7.14 -8.16
C TRP A 93 9.59 -7.11 -7.40
N MET A 94 8.80 -8.19 -7.49
CA MET A 94 7.55 -8.33 -6.74
C MET A 94 7.81 -8.40 -5.23
N ILE A 95 8.74 -9.25 -4.79
CA ILE A 95 9.09 -9.43 -3.38
C ILE A 95 9.61 -8.12 -2.77
N HIS A 96 10.54 -7.45 -3.46
CA HIS A 96 11.09 -6.17 -2.98
C HIS A 96 10.01 -5.11 -2.75
N ARG A 97 8.96 -5.17 -3.55
CA ARG A 97 7.89 -4.19 -3.54
C ARG A 97 6.82 -4.45 -2.48
N GLU A 98 6.55 -5.70 -2.16
CA GLU A 98 5.57 -6.10 -1.14
C GLU A 98 6.01 -5.74 0.29
N MET A 99 7.32 -5.80 0.58
CA MET A 99 7.89 -5.53 1.91
C MET A 99 7.50 -4.17 2.52
N LYS A 100 7.30 -3.13 1.69
CA LYS A 100 7.03 -1.77 2.19
C LYS A 100 5.63 -1.64 2.81
N VAL A 101 4.65 -2.31 2.21
CA VAL A 101 3.25 -2.28 2.69
C VAL A 101 3.12 -3.12 3.95
N GLU A 102 3.78 -4.28 3.96
CA GLU A 102 3.78 -5.20 5.10
C GLU A 102 4.36 -4.55 6.36
N HIS A 103 5.51 -3.88 6.24
CA HIS A 103 6.11 -3.15 7.36
C HIS A 103 5.15 -2.11 7.94
N PHE A 104 4.46 -1.35 7.09
CA PHE A 104 3.49 -0.37 7.56
C PHE A 104 2.27 -0.98 8.23
N GLN A 105 1.72 -2.06 7.68
CA GLN A 105 0.63 -2.82 8.30
C GLN A 105 1.04 -3.32 9.69
N PHE A 106 2.27 -3.83 9.81
CA PHE A 106 2.87 -4.24 11.07
C PHE A 106 2.95 -3.09 12.08
N TRP A 107 3.45 -1.91 11.69
CA TRP A 107 3.53 -0.74 12.57
C TRP A 107 2.15 -0.27 13.05
N ILE A 108 1.15 -0.26 12.17
CA ILE A 108 -0.21 0.09 12.56
C ILE A 108 -0.74 -0.90 13.59
N LEU A 109 -0.62 -2.20 13.32
CA LEU A 109 -1.11 -3.24 14.21
C LEU A 109 -0.46 -3.14 15.59
N ASN A 110 0.86 -3.00 15.65
CA ASN A 110 1.60 -2.81 16.90
C ASN A 110 1.14 -1.56 17.67
N SER A 111 0.85 -0.46 16.97
CA SER A 111 0.34 0.76 17.60
C SER A 111 -1.09 0.63 18.13
N ILE A 112 -1.92 -0.21 17.51
CA ILE A 112 -3.28 -0.51 17.96
C ILE A 112 -3.22 -1.46 19.15
N GLU A 113 -2.39 -2.49 19.08
CA GLU A 113 -2.14 -3.44 20.17
C GLU A 113 -1.66 -2.73 21.43
N PHE A 114 -0.68 -1.84 21.31
CA PHE A 114 -0.20 -1.03 22.44
C PHE A 114 -1.31 -0.17 23.06
N ARG A 115 -2.09 0.54 22.23
CA ARG A 115 -3.22 1.36 22.70
C ARG A 115 -4.29 0.54 23.39
N LEU A 116 -4.65 -0.61 22.83
CA LEU A 116 -5.60 -1.53 23.44
C LEU A 116 -5.11 -2.01 24.81
N ASN A 117 -3.82 -2.34 24.91
CA ASN A 117 -3.23 -2.79 26.16
C ASN A 117 -3.27 -1.69 27.25
N ASP A 118 -2.99 -0.45 26.88
CA ASP A 118 -3.08 0.68 27.81
C ASP A 118 -4.52 0.96 28.25
N ILE A 119 -5.50 0.85 27.34
CA ILE A 119 -6.93 0.96 27.67
C ILE A 119 -7.32 -0.16 28.66
N SER A 120 -6.90 -1.41 28.40
CA SER A 120 -7.16 -2.54 29.30
C SER A 120 -6.57 -2.33 30.70
N LYS A 121 -5.35 -1.79 30.80
CA LYS A 121 -4.73 -1.44 32.09
C LYS A 121 -5.53 -0.37 32.84
N ARG A 122 -5.92 0.71 32.14
CA ARG A 122 -6.74 1.78 32.73
C ARG A 122 -8.09 1.26 33.20
N MET A 123 -8.73 0.39 32.43
CA MET A 123 -10.00 -0.23 32.79
C MET A 123 -9.85 -1.05 34.08
N ARG A 124 -8.77 -1.84 34.21
CA ARG A 124 -8.49 -2.62 35.41
C ARG A 124 -8.23 -1.76 36.64
N GLN A 125 -7.51 -0.64 36.49
CA GLN A 125 -7.32 0.32 37.59
C GLN A 125 -8.64 0.94 38.05
N ILE A 126 -9.53 1.26 37.13
CA ILE A 126 -10.86 1.78 37.47
C ILE A 126 -11.66 0.72 38.24
N GLU A 127 -11.62 -0.53 37.80
CA GLU A 127 -12.28 -1.66 38.48
C GLU A 127 -11.72 -1.88 39.91
N GLU A 128 -10.39 -1.80 40.08
CA GLU A 128 -9.73 -1.90 41.38
C GLU A 128 -10.06 -0.74 42.33
N HIS A 129 -10.39 0.45 41.82
CA HIS A 129 -10.80 1.60 42.63
C HIS A 129 -12.29 1.63 42.97
N LEU A 130 -13.12 0.89 42.24
CA LEU A 130 -14.57 0.80 42.46
C LEU A 130 -14.98 -0.33 43.41
N ASN A 131 -14.08 -1.28 43.68
CA ASN A 131 -14.29 -2.44 44.55
C ASN A 131 -13.49 -2.30 45.85
#